data_AF-G3IDQ4-F1
#
_entry.id   AF-G3IDQ4-F1
#
_cell.length_a   1.000
_cell.length_b   1.000
_cell.length_c   1.000
_cell.angle_alpha   90.00
_cell.angle_beta   90.00
_cell.angle_gamma   90.00
#
_symmetry.space_group_name_H-M   'P 1'
#
loop_
_entity.id
_entity.type
_entity.pdbx_description
1 polymer ?
#
loop_
_entity_poly.entity_id
_entity_poly.type
_entity_poly.pdbx_seq_one_letter_code
_entity_poly.pdbx_strand_id
1 'polypeptide(L)'
;MVRISFKKLKEQGNICNNPITRGKLVTKLKNYKKADGGSLMMWDSHDSEPLQELVVLCHLHHPSLISLLAAGIRPRMLVMELASKGSLDRLLQQDKASLTRTLQHRIALHVADGLRYLHSAMIIYRDLKPHNVLLFTLYPNAAIIAKIADYGIAQYCCRMGIKTSEGTPGFRAPEVARGNVIYNQQADVYSFGLLLHDIWTTGNRIIEGLRFPNEFDELAIQGKLPDPIKEYGCAPWPMVEKLIKECLKENPQERPTSAQVFDVLNSAELICLMRHILIPKNIIVECMVATNPNSKSATLWLGCGNTEKGQLSFFDLNTERYSYEEVTDSRILCLALVHLPAEKESWIVCGTQSGDLLVINAEDETKRHTLEKMTDSITCLYCNSFAKQRFSYAAFSDSNIIAVAVDTALFIAKKNSPVVEVWDKKTEKLCELIDCVHFLK
;
A
#
# COMPACT_ATOMS: atom_id res chain seq x y z
N MET A 1 -37.97 -8.69 -4.02
CA MET A 1 -37.83 -9.41 -5.29
C MET A 1 -36.44 -10.05 -5.33
N VAL A 2 -36.34 -11.37 -5.15
CA VAL A 2 -35.05 -12.07 -4.91
C VAL A 2 -34.41 -12.46 -6.26
N ARG A 3 -33.27 -11.87 -6.60
CA ARG A 3 -32.47 -12.26 -7.79
C ARG A 3 -31.70 -13.55 -7.48
N ILE A 4 -32.20 -14.69 -7.94
CA ILE A 4 -31.34 -15.84 -8.25
C ILE A 4 -30.59 -15.43 -9.52
N SER A 5 -29.36 -14.96 -9.37
CA SER A 5 -28.61 -14.45 -10.50
C SER A 5 -28.03 -15.62 -11.28
N PHE A 6 -28.76 -16.10 -12.30
CA PHE A 6 -28.15 -16.78 -13.44
C PHE A 6 -27.37 -15.74 -14.24
N LYS A 7 -26.21 -15.30 -13.73
CA LYS A 7 -25.36 -14.38 -14.49
C LYS A 7 -24.35 -15.22 -15.25
N LYS A 8 -24.51 -15.29 -16.57
CA LYS A 8 -23.47 -15.67 -17.54
C LYS A 8 -22.12 -15.11 -17.05
N LEU A 9 -21.20 -15.99 -16.70
CA LEU A 9 -19.77 -15.69 -16.62
C LEU A 9 -19.01 -16.87 -17.22
N LYS A 10 -19.30 -17.10 -18.50
CA LYS A 10 -18.42 -17.54 -19.57
C LYS A 10 -19.26 -17.36 -20.83
N GLU A 11 -18.77 -16.54 -21.75
CA GLU A 11 -19.36 -16.52 -23.09
C GLU A 11 -19.23 -17.96 -23.64
N GLN A 12 -20.37 -18.52 -24.04
CA GLN A 12 -20.60 -19.91 -24.45
C GLN A 12 -20.83 -20.92 -23.31
N GLY A 13 -22.02 -21.52 -23.31
CA GLY A 13 -22.45 -22.56 -22.37
C GLY A 13 -23.97 -22.56 -22.20
N ASN A 14 -24.65 -23.48 -22.89
CA ASN A 14 -26.11 -23.59 -22.96
C ASN A 14 -26.77 -23.74 -21.58
N ILE A 15 -27.91 -23.06 -21.38
CA ILE A 15 -28.75 -23.15 -20.17
C ILE A 15 -29.76 -24.30 -20.35
N CYS A 16 -29.97 -25.09 -19.29
CA CYS A 16 -31.07 -26.05 -19.14
C CYS A 16 -32.43 -25.50 -19.64
N ASN A 17 -32.97 -26.06 -20.73
CA ASN A 17 -34.25 -25.68 -21.36
C ASN A 17 -35.50 -26.35 -20.75
N ASN A 18 -35.43 -26.94 -19.55
CA ASN A 18 -36.58 -27.64 -18.94
C ASN A 18 -37.17 -26.88 -17.70
N PRO A 19 -38.35 -26.23 -17.81
CA PRO A 19 -38.89 -25.33 -16.78
C PRO A 19 -39.28 -26.00 -15.45
N ILE A 20 -39.66 -27.28 -15.50
CA ILE A 20 -40.31 -28.00 -14.38
C ILE A 20 -39.29 -28.41 -13.31
N THR A 21 -38.10 -28.85 -13.71
CA THR A 21 -36.99 -29.21 -12.82
C THR A 21 -36.39 -27.99 -12.13
N ARG A 22 -36.35 -26.85 -12.85
CA ARG A 22 -35.88 -25.55 -12.35
C ARG A 22 -36.75 -25.03 -11.20
N GLY A 23 -38.07 -25.20 -11.28
CA GLY A 23 -39.02 -24.75 -10.24
C GLY A 23 -38.93 -25.54 -8.93
N LYS A 24 -38.80 -26.87 -8.98
CA LYS A 24 -38.71 -27.72 -7.78
C LYS A 24 -37.39 -27.55 -7.03
N LEU A 25 -36.27 -27.42 -7.75
CA LEU A 25 -34.95 -27.25 -7.15
C LEU A 25 -34.77 -25.87 -6.48
N VAL A 26 -35.28 -24.82 -7.13
CA VAL A 26 -35.34 -23.45 -6.57
C VAL A 26 -36.15 -23.41 -5.28
N THR A 27 -37.22 -24.20 -5.17
CA THR A 27 -38.06 -24.24 -3.97
C THR A 27 -37.35 -24.92 -2.79
N LYS A 28 -36.59 -26.00 -3.04
CA LYS A 28 -35.76 -26.65 -2.01
C LYS A 28 -34.60 -25.77 -1.53
N LEU A 29 -33.91 -25.08 -2.44
CA LEU A 29 -32.79 -24.18 -2.10
C LEU A 29 -33.24 -22.88 -1.41
N LYS A 30 -34.44 -22.37 -1.74
CA LYS A 30 -35.08 -21.26 -1.00
C LYS A 30 -35.32 -21.60 0.47
N ASN A 31 -35.65 -22.86 0.78
CA ASN A 31 -35.84 -23.31 2.17
C ASN A 31 -34.50 -23.41 2.92
N TYR A 32 -33.41 -23.81 2.24
CA TYR A 32 -32.06 -23.79 2.82
C TYR A 32 -31.60 -22.36 3.17
N LYS A 33 -31.92 -21.37 2.32
CA LYS A 33 -31.58 -19.96 2.54
C LYS A 33 -32.37 -19.29 3.68
N LYS A 34 -33.55 -19.79 4.05
CA LYS A 34 -34.27 -19.29 5.24
C LYS A 34 -33.54 -19.57 6.55
N ALA A 35 -32.61 -20.53 6.56
CA ALA A 35 -31.82 -20.87 7.74
C ALA A 35 -30.49 -20.09 7.84
N ASP A 36 -29.87 -19.66 6.73
CA ASP A 36 -28.44 -19.28 6.73
C ASP A 36 -28.06 -17.99 5.97
N GLY A 37 -29.03 -17.17 5.52
CA GLY A 37 -28.78 -15.79 5.05
C GLY A 37 -27.96 -15.56 3.76
N GLY A 38 -27.23 -16.55 3.24
CA GLY A 38 -26.30 -16.41 2.10
C GLY A 38 -26.93 -16.38 0.70
N SER A 39 -26.15 -16.00 -0.33
CA SER A 39 -26.54 -16.08 -1.76
C SER A 39 -25.78 -17.20 -2.48
N LEU A 40 -26.42 -17.87 -3.45
CA LEU A 40 -25.94 -19.12 -4.06
C LEU A 40 -25.60 -18.96 -5.55
N MET A 41 -24.51 -19.59 -5.99
CA MET A 41 -24.16 -19.78 -7.41
C MET A 41 -24.43 -21.24 -7.82
N MET A 42 -24.87 -21.47 -9.06
CA MET A 42 -25.09 -22.81 -9.63
C MET A 42 -24.34 -22.95 -10.95
N TRP A 43 -23.64 -24.06 -11.13
CA TRP A 43 -23.01 -24.45 -12.40
C TRP A 43 -23.66 -25.72 -12.96
N ASP A 44 -23.90 -25.78 -14.27
CA ASP A 44 -24.43 -26.95 -14.99
C ASP A 44 -23.32 -27.42 -15.94
N SER A 45 -22.93 -28.70 -15.84
CA SER A 45 -21.86 -29.28 -16.66
C SER A 45 -22.39 -30.49 -17.41
N HIS A 46 -22.29 -30.46 -18.74
CA HIS A 46 -22.70 -31.56 -19.61
C HIS A 46 -21.64 -32.67 -19.71
N ASP A 47 -20.40 -32.42 -19.27
CA ASP A 47 -19.25 -33.32 -19.40
C ASP A 47 -18.79 -33.97 -18.07
N SER A 48 -17.74 -34.79 -18.13
CA SER A 48 -17.14 -35.56 -17.02
C SER A 48 -16.28 -34.74 -16.04
N GLU A 49 -16.05 -33.46 -16.32
CA GLU A 49 -15.26 -32.51 -15.51
C GLU A 49 -15.73 -32.26 -14.05
N PRO A 50 -17.03 -32.29 -13.67
CA PRO A 50 -17.43 -31.88 -12.32
C PRO A 50 -16.95 -32.82 -11.21
N LEU A 51 -16.49 -34.03 -11.53
CA LEU A 51 -16.03 -35.01 -10.53
C LEU A 51 -14.64 -34.67 -9.99
N GLN A 52 -13.74 -34.12 -10.81
CA GLN A 52 -12.38 -33.80 -10.37
C GLN A 52 -12.38 -32.57 -9.46
N GLU A 53 -13.11 -31.53 -9.83
CA GLU A 53 -13.31 -30.34 -9.00
C GLU A 53 -14.00 -30.69 -7.67
N LEU A 54 -15.00 -31.58 -7.70
CA LEU A 54 -15.71 -32.06 -6.51
C LEU A 54 -14.77 -32.75 -5.51
N VAL A 55 -13.84 -33.59 -5.98
CA VAL A 55 -12.86 -34.29 -5.12
C VAL A 55 -11.96 -33.29 -4.39
N VAL A 56 -11.54 -32.22 -5.07
CA VAL A 56 -10.73 -31.17 -4.46
C VAL A 56 -11.58 -30.36 -3.47
N LEU A 57 -12.72 -29.85 -3.91
CA LEU A 57 -13.62 -28.99 -3.12
C LEU A 57 -14.11 -29.63 -1.82
N CYS A 58 -14.36 -30.95 -1.79
CA CYS A 58 -14.82 -31.65 -0.60
C CYS A 58 -13.83 -31.64 0.57
N HIS A 59 -12.54 -31.39 0.31
CA HIS A 59 -11.48 -31.45 1.32
C HIS A 59 -10.90 -30.08 1.67
N LEU A 60 -11.42 -29.00 1.07
CA LEU A 60 -10.92 -27.65 1.24
C LEU A 60 -11.82 -26.85 2.18
N HIS A 61 -11.26 -26.44 3.32
CA HIS A 61 -11.94 -25.59 4.28
C HIS A 61 -11.01 -24.45 4.70
N HIS A 62 -11.14 -23.30 4.03
CA HIS A 62 -10.32 -22.13 4.30
C HIS A 62 -11.08 -20.83 3.98
N PRO A 63 -10.98 -19.76 4.80
CA PRO A 63 -11.69 -18.50 4.59
C PRO A 63 -11.43 -17.86 3.22
N SER A 64 -10.23 -18.02 2.67
CA SER A 64 -9.83 -17.45 1.36
C SER A 64 -10.14 -18.36 0.16
N LEU A 65 -10.87 -19.46 0.34
CA LEU A 65 -11.26 -20.40 -0.71
C LEU A 65 -12.78 -20.46 -0.84
N ILE A 66 -13.29 -20.56 -2.06
CA ILE A 66 -14.72 -20.74 -2.30
C ILE A 66 -15.15 -22.11 -1.78
N SER A 67 -16.11 -22.13 -0.86
CA SER A 67 -16.65 -23.37 -0.32
C SER A 67 -17.71 -23.97 -1.25
N LEU A 68 -17.69 -25.30 -1.35
CA LEU A 68 -18.80 -26.07 -1.89
C LEU A 68 -19.89 -26.17 -0.83
N LEU A 69 -21.11 -25.75 -1.19
CA LEU A 69 -22.27 -25.78 -0.30
C LEU A 69 -23.14 -27.03 -0.55
N ALA A 70 -23.22 -27.46 -1.82
CA ALA A 70 -23.88 -28.71 -2.19
C ALA A 70 -23.42 -29.17 -3.57
N ALA A 71 -23.52 -30.47 -3.84
CA ALA A 71 -23.38 -31.04 -5.17
C ALA A 71 -24.65 -31.83 -5.54
N GLY A 72 -25.05 -31.76 -6.81
CA GLY A 72 -26.15 -32.52 -7.37
C GLY A 72 -25.64 -33.40 -8.51
N ILE A 73 -26.13 -34.63 -8.60
CA ILE A 73 -25.78 -35.56 -9.68
C ILE A 73 -26.83 -35.49 -10.81
N ARG A 74 -28.07 -35.13 -10.48
CA ARG A 74 -29.18 -34.98 -11.45
C ARG A 74 -30.03 -33.75 -11.15
N PRO A 75 -29.85 -32.64 -11.90
CA PRO A 75 -28.77 -32.41 -12.87
C PRO A 75 -27.38 -32.37 -12.19
N ARG A 76 -26.32 -32.59 -12.98
CA ARG A 76 -24.93 -32.44 -12.50
C ARG A 76 -24.69 -30.97 -12.20
N MET A 77 -24.53 -30.64 -10.92
CA MET A 77 -24.33 -29.26 -10.48
C MET A 77 -23.43 -29.16 -9.26
N LEU A 78 -22.68 -28.06 -9.20
CA LEU A 78 -22.00 -27.60 -8.00
C LEU A 78 -22.69 -26.32 -7.53
N VAL A 79 -22.99 -26.27 -6.23
CA VAL A 79 -23.58 -25.12 -5.56
C VAL A 79 -22.52 -24.52 -4.65
N MET A 80 -22.14 -23.28 -4.91
CA MET A 80 -21.03 -22.61 -4.24
C MET A 80 -21.46 -21.23 -3.70
N GLU A 81 -20.61 -20.66 -2.84
CA GLU A 81 -20.75 -19.29 -2.36
C GLU A 81 -20.81 -18.28 -3.52
N LEU A 82 -21.78 -17.35 -3.50
CA LEU A 82 -21.86 -16.28 -4.49
C LEU A 82 -21.09 -15.03 -4.02
N ALA A 83 -20.04 -14.68 -4.76
CA ALA A 83 -19.31 -13.43 -4.55
C ALA A 83 -20.14 -12.21 -4.98
N SER A 84 -20.40 -11.30 -4.03
CA SER A 84 -21.31 -10.17 -4.25
C SER A 84 -20.78 -9.09 -5.21
N LYS A 85 -19.45 -9.02 -5.40
CA LYS A 85 -18.78 -8.02 -6.25
C LYS A 85 -18.25 -8.59 -7.57
N GLY A 86 -18.26 -9.91 -7.75
CA GLY A 86 -17.78 -10.58 -8.96
C GLY A 86 -16.27 -10.83 -8.92
N SER A 87 -15.65 -10.99 -10.10
CA SER A 87 -14.21 -11.23 -10.22
C SER A 87 -13.38 -9.97 -10.05
N LEU A 88 -12.12 -10.15 -9.62
CA LEU A 88 -11.11 -9.10 -9.57
C LEU A 88 -10.81 -8.55 -10.96
N ASP A 89 -10.77 -9.40 -11.99
CA ASP A 89 -10.62 -8.98 -13.39
C ASP A 89 -11.60 -7.85 -13.77
N ARG A 90 -12.88 -8.04 -13.46
CA ARG A 90 -13.91 -7.04 -13.75
C ARG A 90 -13.68 -5.75 -12.97
N LEU A 91 -13.21 -5.83 -11.73
CA LEU A 91 -12.90 -4.64 -10.92
C LEU A 91 -11.73 -3.86 -11.53
N LEU A 92 -10.66 -4.54 -11.94
CA LEU A 92 -9.47 -3.94 -12.54
C LEU A 92 -9.79 -3.21 -13.85
N GLN A 93 -10.77 -3.70 -14.63
CA GLN A 93 -11.19 -3.07 -15.88
C GLN A 93 -12.20 -1.93 -15.71
N GLN A 94 -13.09 -2.00 -14.71
CA GLN A 94 -14.27 -1.12 -14.63
C GLN A 94 -14.20 -0.02 -13.57
N ASP A 95 -13.50 -0.25 -12.44
CA ASP A 95 -13.56 0.65 -11.29
C ASP A 95 -12.23 0.71 -10.54
N LYS A 96 -11.26 1.42 -11.14
CA LYS A 96 -9.93 1.66 -10.56
C LYS A 96 -9.99 2.55 -9.32
N ALA A 97 -10.99 3.41 -9.19
CA ALA A 97 -11.11 4.34 -8.06
C ALA A 97 -11.34 3.61 -6.73
N SER A 98 -12.03 2.46 -6.77
CA SER A 98 -12.23 1.61 -5.59
C SER A 98 -10.95 0.90 -5.12
N LEU A 99 -9.93 0.74 -5.97
CA LEU A 99 -8.68 0.04 -5.68
C LEU A 99 -7.67 0.93 -4.92
N THR A 100 -8.01 1.23 -3.67
CA THR A 100 -7.05 1.85 -2.74
C THR A 100 -5.88 0.90 -2.43
N ARG A 101 -4.72 1.45 -2.04
CA ARG A 101 -3.55 0.66 -1.60
C ARG A 101 -3.90 -0.34 -0.49
N THR A 102 -4.75 0.06 0.45
CA THR A 102 -5.24 -0.83 1.52
C THR A 102 -6.05 -1.99 0.94
N LEU A 103 -6.96 -1.73 -0.01
CA LEU A 103 -7.75 -2.80 -0.63
C LEU A 103 -6.88 -3.74 -1.46
N GLN A 104 -5.93 -3.21 -2.23
CA GLN A 104 -4.94 -3.98 -2.99
C GLN A 104 -4.16 -4.93 -2.10
N HIS A 105 -3.61 -4.43 -0.98
CA HIS A 105 -2.90 -5.24 0.02
C HIS A 105 -3.79 -6.36 0.58
N ARG A 106 -5.01 -6.02 1.00
CA ARG A 106 -5.95 -6.99 1.59
C ARG A 106 -6.34 -8.09 0.61
N ILE A 107 -6.51 -7.77 -0.67
CA ILE A 107 -6.78 -8.76 -1.72
C ILE A 107 -5.56 -9.70 -1.87
N ALA A 108 -4.36 -9.13 -2.00
CA ALA A 108 -3.12 -9.91 -2.12
C ALA A 108 -2.90 -10.85 -0.93
N LEU A 109 -3.14 -10.36 0.30
CA LEU A 109 -2.99 -11.14 1.53
C LEU A 109 -3.95 -12.34 1.57
N HIS A 110 -5.24 -12.13 1.27
CA HIS A 110 -6.21 -13.23 1.25
C HIS A 110 -5.87 -14.28 0.19
N VAL A 111 -5.45 -13.86 -1.01
CA VAL A 111 -5.05 -14.78 -2.08
C VAL A 111 -3.80 -15.57 -1.68
N ALA A 112 -2.79 -14.91 -1.10
CA ALA A 112 -1.57 -15.57 -0.63
C ALA A 112 -1.90 -16.62 0.46
N ASP A 113 -2.83 -16.32 1.36
CA ASP A 113 -3.26 -17.24 2.41
C ASP A 113 -3.97 -18.47 1.84
N GLY A 114 -4.89 -18.26 0.87
CA GLY A 114 -5.54 -19.35 0.16
C GLY A 114 -4.53 -20.24 -0.58
N LEU A 115 -3.55 -19.63 -1.23
CA LEU A 115 -2.51 -20.37 -1.95
C LEU A 115 -1.59 -21.15 -0.99
N ARG A 116 -1.20 -20.54 0.14
CA ARG A 116 -0.46 -21.20 1.21
C ARG A 116 -1.20 -22.44 1.74
N TYR A 117 -2.51 -22.32 1.98
CA TYR A 117 -3.34 -23.44 2.41
C TYR A 117 -3.35 -24.58 1.37
N LEU A 118 -3.59 -24.27 0.09
CA LEU A 118 -3.58 -25.27 -0.99
C LEU A 118 -2.23 -26.02 -1.06
N HIS A 119 -1.13 -25.28 -1.02
CA HIS A 119 0.21 -25.89 -1.04
C HIS A 119 0.47 -26.77 0.20
N SER A 120 -0.01 -26.38 1.38
CA SER A 120 0.10 -27.21 2.59
C SER A 120 -0.70 -28.52 2.48
N ALA A 121 -1.80 -28.50 1.73
CA ALA A 121 -2.60 -29.68 1.39
C ALA A 121 -2.06 -30.47 0.18
N MET A 122 -0.85 -30.14 -0.30
CA MET A 122 -0.23 -30.74 -1.49
C MET A 122 -1.07 -30.60 -2.77
N ILE A 123 -1.85 -29.52 -2.87
CA ILE A 123 -2.65 -29.18 -4.05
C ILE A 123 -1.95 -28.05 -4.80
N ILE A 124 -1.79 -28.22 -6.10
CA ILE A 124 -1.31 -27.20 -7.02
C ILE A 124 -2.53 -26.62 -7.75
N TYR A 125 -2.65 -25.31 -7.78
CA TYR A 125 -3.84 -24.61 -8.26
C TYR A 125 -3.83 -24.44 -9.80
N ARG A 126 -2.69 -24.06 -10.37
CA ARG A 126 -2.38 -24.01 -11.82
C ARG A 126 -3.04 -22.93 -12.66
N ASP A 127 -4.06 -22.23 -12.17
CA ASP A 127 -4.79 -21.21 -12.95
C ASP A 127 -4.94 -19.87 -12.23
N LEU A 128 -3.94 -19.44 -11.45
CA LEU A 128 -4.04 -18.18 -10.70
C LEU A 128 -4.03 -16.98 -11.63
N LYS A 129 -5.18 -16.31 -11.71
CA LYS A 129 -5.40 -15.12 -12.52
C LYS A 129 -6.54 -14.26 -11.93
N PRO A 130 -6.66 -12.98 -12.32
CA PRO A 130 -7.71 -12.08 -11.81
C PRO A 130 -9.15 -12.57 -12.03
N HIS A 131 -9.40 -13.42 -13.02
CA HIS A 131 -10.73 -13.99 -13.29
C HIS A 131 -11.17 -14.95 -12.16
N ASN A 132 -10.22 -15.67 -11.56
CA ASN A 132 -10.49 -16.70 -10.58
C ASN A 132 -10.39 -16.18 -9.13
N VAL A 133 -10.10 -14.88 -8.95
CA VAL A 133 -10.17 -14.21 -7.65
C VAL A 133 -11.52 -13.51 -7.54
N LEU A 134 -12.37 -13.99 -6.63
CA LEU A 134 -13.72 -13.48 -6.43
C LEU A 134 -13.80 -12.56 -5.21
N LEU A 135 -14.52 -11.45 -5.35
CA LEU A 135 -14.64 -10.40 -4.35
C LEU A 135 -16.01 -10.43 -3.65
N PHE A 136 -15.98 -10.50 -2.33
CA PHE A 136 -17.19 -10.54 -1.48
C PHE A 136 -17.61 -9.16 -1.00
N THR A 137 -16.67 -8.23 -0.87
CA THR A 137 -16.90 -6.84 -0.48
C THR A 137 -15.71 -6.00 -0.94
N LEU A 138 -15.92 -4.69 -1.09
CA LEU A 138 -14.86 -3.71 -1.36
C LEU A 138 -14.51 -2.88 -0.11
N TYR A 139 -15.15 -3.18 1.02
CA TYR A 139 -14.87 -2.49 2.28
C TYR A 139 -13.53 -3.00 2.84
N PRO A 140 -12.47 -2.15 2.93
CA PRO A 140 -11.11 -2.62 3.23
C PRO A 140 -10.94 -3.30 4.59
N ASN A 141 -11.79 -2.95 5.58
CA ASN A 141 -11.72 -3.48 6.94
C ASN A 141 -12.61 -4.72 7.16
N ALA A 142 -13.24 -5.26 6.12
CA ALA A 142 -14.06 -6.47 6.25
C ALA A 142 -13.19 -7.72 6.44
N ALA A 143 -13.59 -8.64 7.32
CA ALA A 143 -12.84 -9.86 7.64
C ALA A 143 -12.47 -10.71 6.40
N ILE A 144 -13.37 -10.83 5.43
CA ILE A 144 -13.14 -11.57 4.17
C ILE A 144 -13.45 -10.64 3.01
N ILE A 145 -12.49 -10.47 2.10
CA ILE A 145 -12.60 -9.59 0.93
C ILE A 145 -12.52 -10.39 -0.36
N ALA A 146 -11.52 -11.28 -0.47
CA ALA A 146 -11.23 -12.03 -1.67
C ALA A 146 -11.15 -13.52 -1.37
N LYS A 147 -11.60 -14.34 -2.33
CA LYS A 147 -11.45 -15.80 -2.30
C LYS A 147 -11.01 -16.32 -3.66
N ILE A 148 -10.21 -17.38 -3.68
CA ILE A 148 -9.85 -18.13 -4.89
C ILE A 148 -11.02 -19.04 -5.26
N ALA A 149 -11.35 -19.12 -6.54
CA ALA A 149 -12.43 -19.94 -7.12
C ALA A 149 -11.90 -20.81 -8.27
N ASP A 150 -12.76 -21.61 -8.92
CA ASP A 150 -12.46 -22.40 -10.13
C ASP A 150 -11.26 -23.36 -9.94
N TYR A 151 -11.56 -24.55 -9.40
CA TYR A 151 -10.55 -25.60 -9.16
C TYR A 151 -10.56 -26.66 -10.27
N GLY A 152 -11.14 -26.35 -11.43
CA GLY A 152 -11.36 -27.31 -12.51
C GLY A 152 -10.08 -27.98 -13.03
N ILE A 153 -8.94 -27.28 -12.90
CA ILE A 153 -7.61 -27.83 -13.17
C ILE A 153 -6.73 -27.89 -11.92
N ALA A 154 -7.26 -27.80 -10.71
CA ALA A 154 -6.45 -28.05 -9.52
C ALA A 154 -6.15 -29.55 -9.40
N GLN A 155 -4.98 -29.91 -8.87
CA GLN A 155 -4.62 -31.32 -8.73
C GLN A 155 -3.74 -31.58 -7.51
N TYR A 156 -4.01 -32.71 -6.84
CA TYR A 156 -3.12 -33.26 -5.83
C TYR A 156 -1.80 -33.66 -6.48
N CYS A 157 -0.71 -33.30 -5.84
CA CYS A 157 0.60 -33.54 -6.40
C CYS A 157 1.57 -34.13 -5.36
N CYS A 158 2.29 -35.18 -5.76
CA CYS A 158 3.47 -35.63 -5.04
C CYS A 158 4.59 -34.59 -5.17
N ARG A 159 5.57 -34.57 -4.26
CA ARG A 159 6.69 -33.58 -4.28
C ARG A 159 7.43 -33.45 -5.61
N MET A 160 7.33 -34.45 -6.49
CA MET A 160 7.95 -34.49 -7.81
C MET A 160 7.23 -33.63 -8.86
N GLY A 161 6.00 -33.14 -8.61
CA GLY A 161 5.19 -32.29 -9.50
C GLY A 161 4.38 -33.06 -10.59
N ILE A 162 3.68 -32.35 -11.49
CA ILE A 162 2.89 -32.91 -12.62
C ILE A 162 3.37 -32.41 -14.00
N LYS A 163 3.59 -33.28 -14.99
CA LYS A 163 3.84 -32.85 -16.38
C LYS A 163 2.53 -32.47 -17.07
N THR A 164 2.35 -31.19 -17.40
CA THR A 164 1.15 -30.67 -18.07
C THR A 164 1.45 -29.30 -18.70
N SER A 165 0.75 -28.97 -19.78
CA SER A 165 0.77 -27.65 -20.44
C SER A 165 -0.45 -26.78 -20.10
N GLU A 166 -1.33 -27.27 -19.21
CA GLU A 166 -2.54 -26.57 -18.76
C GLU A 166 -2.22 -25.28 -17.98
N GLY A 167 -3.12 -24.30 -18.07
CA GLY A 167 -3.00 -22.97 -17.46
C GLY A 167 -3.29 -21.86 -18.47
N THR A 168 -3.59 -20.66 -17.98
CA THR A 168 -3.95 -19.53 -18.85
C THR A 168 -2.71 -18.83 -19.44
N PRO A 169 -2.59 -18.67 -20.78
CA PRO A 169 -1.53 -17.89 -21.40
C PRO A 169 -1.40 -16.48 -20.79
N GLY A 170 -0.18 -15.98 -20.64
CA GLY A 170 0.13 -14.71 -19.97
C GLY A 170 0.14 -14.77 -18.44
N PHE A 171 -0.25 -15.91 -17.85
CA PHE A 171 -0.17 -16.16 -16.40
C PHE A 171 0.68 -17.38 -16.04
N ARG A 172 1.21 -18.09 -17.04
CA ARG A 172 2.04 -19.29 -16.83
C ARG A 172 3.48 -18.91 -16.51
N ALA A 173 4.10 -19.72 -15.65
CA ALA A 173 5.53 -19.68 -15.42
C ALA A 173 6.31 -20.09 -16.69
N PRO A 174 7.50 -19.52 -16.94
CA PRO A 174 8.26 -19.74 -18.17
C PRO A 174 8.60 -21.22 -18.39
N GLU A 175 8.90 -21.96 -17.32
CA GLU A 175 9.22 -23.39 -17.37
C GLU A 175 8.00 -24.26 -17.75
N VAL A 176 6.79 -23.82 -17.38
CA VAL A 176 5.54 -24.49 -17.74
C VAL A 176 5.17 -24.17 -19.18
N ALA A 177 5.29 -22.90 -19.58
CA ALA A 177 4.99 -22.46 -20.94
C ALA A 177 5.88 -23.16 -21.99
N ARG A 178 7.15 -23.45 -21.64
CA ARG A 178 8.08 -24.19 -22.50
C ARG A 178 7.82 -25.70 -22.55
N GLY A 179 6.93 -26.24 -21.72
CA GLY A 179 6.59 -27.68 -21.69
C GLY A 179 7.74 -28.59 -21.22
N ASN A 180 8.83 -28.01 -20.73
CA ASN A 180 10.07 -28.74 -20.43
C ASN A 180 10.11 -29.31 -19.01
N VAL A 181 9.22 -28.86 -18.13
CA VAL A 181 9.33 -29.11 -16.69
C VAL A 181 8.01 -29.56 -16.09
N ILE A 182 8.16 -30.25 -14.98
CA ILE A 182 7.09 -30.69 -14.13
C ILE A 182 6.55 -29.49 -13.31
N TYR A 183 5.24 -29.21 -13.40
CA TYR A 183 4.51 -28.19 -12.65
C TYR A 183 4.58 -28.49 -11.14
N ASN A 184 5.05 -27.53 -10.36
CA ASN A 184 5.15 -27.60 -8.89
C ASN A 184 4.58 -26.31 -8.26
N GLN A 185 4.63 -26.22 -6.93
CA GLN A 185 4.14 -25.06 -6.15
C GLN A 185 4.80 -23.72 -6.58
N GLN A 186 6.01 -23.75 -7.13
CA GLN A 186 6.74 -22.55 -7.54
C GLN A 186 6.20 -21.92 -8.82
N ALA A 187 5.46 -22.68 -9.63
CA ALA A 187 4.75 -22.13 -10.78
C ALA A 187 3.52 -21.31 -10.34
N ASP A 188 2.80 -21.76 -9.30
CA ASP A 188 1.72 -20.95 -8.71
C ASP A 188 2.26 -19.66 -8.06
N VAL A 189 3.45 -19.71 -7.45
CA VAL A 189 4.13 -18.50 -6.92
C VAL A 189 4.46 -17.50 -8.04
N TYR A 190 4.87 -17.99 -9.21
CA TYR A 190 5.10 -17.13 -10.37
C TYR A 190 3.81 -16.46 -10.82
N SER A 191 2.73 -17.24 -10.97
CA SER A 191 1.40 -16.71 -11.30
C SER A 191 0.90 -15.71 -10.25
N PHE A 192 1.23 -15.91 -8.97
CA PHE A 192 0.95 -14.94 -7.90
C PHE A 192 1.74 -13.64 -8.09
N GLY A 193 3.02 -13.70 -8.49
CA GLY A 193 3.82 -12.53 -8.82
C GLY A 193 3.21 -11.70 -9.95
N LEU A 194 2.70 -12.35 -10.99
CA LEU A 194 1.98 -11.68 -12.09
C LEU A 194 0.67 -11.06 -11.62
N LEU A 195 -0.10 -11.77 -10.80
CA LEU A 195 -1.33 -11.24 -10.19
C LEU A 195 -1.04 -10.01 -9.32
N LEU A 196 0.04 -10.03 -8.53
CA LEU A 196 0.42 -8.91 -7.68
C LEU A 196 0.85 -7.69 -8.50
N HIS A 197 1.54 -7.90 -9.62
CA HIS A 197 1.84 -6.85 -10.61
C HIS A 197 0.55 -6.26 -11.20
N ASP A 198 -0.41 -7.09 -11.59
CA ASP A 198 -1.70 -6.64 -12.11
C ASP A 198 -2.50 -5.85 -11.05
N ILE A 199 -2.45 -6.27 -9.78
CA ILE A 199 -3.09 -5.55 -8.66
C ILE A 199 -2.43 -4.17 -8.46
N TRP A 200 -1.09 -4.11 -8.44
CA TRP A 200 -0.35 -2.86 -8.24
C TRP A 200 -0.59 -1.87 -9.39
N THR A 201 -0.58 -2.37 -10.63
CA THR A 201 -0.83 -1.57 -11.83
C THR A 201 -2.31 -1.28 -12.07
N THR A 202 -3.22 -1.71 -11.18
CA THR A 202 -4.67 -1.57 -11.35
C THR A 202 -5.19 -2.11 -12.69
N GLY A 203 -4.59 -3.19 -13.18
CA GLY A 203 -4.99 -3.87 -14.41
C GLY A 203 -4.43 -3.29 -15.71
N ASN A 204 -3.52 -2.31 -15.67
CA ASN A 204 -2.96 -1.72 -16.89
C ASN A 204 -2.24 -2.76 -17.77
N ARG A 205 -1.46 -3.66 -17.15
CA ARG A 205 -0.81 -4.78 -17.85
C ARG A 205 -1.81 -5.68 -18.58
N ILE A 206 -2.94 -6.02 -17.94
CA ILE A 206 -3.99 -6.85 -18.55
C ILE A 206 -4.61 -6.13 -19.75
N ILE A 207 -4.89 -4.83 -19.61
CA ILE A 207 -5.48 -4.01 -20.69
C ILE A 207 -4.55 -3.96 -21.91
N GLU A 208 -3.24 -3.85 -21.71
CA GLU A 208 -2.26 -3.93 -22.78
C GLU A 208 -2.18 -5.33 -23.38
N GLY A 209 -2.21 -6.36 -22.55
CA GLY A 209 -2.24 -7.76 -22.99
C GLY A 209 -3.45 -8.09 -23.86
N LEU A 210 -4.62 -7.51 -23.57
CA LEU A 210 -5.81 -7.63 -24.41
C LEU A 210 -5.65 -6.97 -25.78
N ARG A 211 -4.82 -5.92 -25.89
CA ARG A 211 -4.50 -5.26 -27.17
C ARG A 211 -3.48 -6.03 -27.97
N PHE A 212 -2.51 -6.66 -27.30
CA PHE A 212 -1.41 -7.40 -27.92
C PHE A 212 -1.28 -8.82 -27.32
N PRO A 213 -2.19 -9.76 -27.64
CA PRO A 213 -2.23 -11.08 -27.00
C PRO A 213 -0.97 -11.92 -27.20
N ASN A 214 -0.33 -11.80 -28.37
CA ASN A 214 0.91 -12.54 -28.68
C ASN A 214 2.08 -12.03 -27.83
N GLU A 215 2.17 -10.72 -27.63
CA GLU A 215 3.20 -10.10 -26.80
C GLU A 215 2.96 -10.35 -25.32
N PHE A 216 1.70 -10.51 -24.90
CA PHE A 216 1.33 -10.71 -23.49
C PHE A 216 1.95 -11.98 -22.88
N ASP A 217 1.91 -13.12 -23.60
CA ASP A 217 2.54 -14.36 -23.14
C ASP A 217 4.07 -14.25 -23.26
N GLU A 218 4.58 -13.65 -24.33
CA GLU A 218 6.03 -13.49 -24.53
C GLU A 218 6.69 -12.61 -23.47
N LEU A 219 6.08 -11.49 -23.07
CA LEU A 219 6.59 -10.60 -22.03
C LEU A 219 6.71 -11.33 -20.68
N ALA A 220 5.70 -12.15 -20.36
CA ALA A 220 5.71 -12.98 -19.17
C ALA A 220 6.79 -14.08 -19.25
N ILE A 221 6.98 -14.72 -20.40
CA ILE A 221 7.97 -15.80 -20.58
C ILE A 221 9.42 -15.27 -20.62
N GLN A 222 9.62 -14.04 -21.11
CA GLN A 222 10.92 -13.38 -21.15
C GLN A 222 11.28 -12.66 -19.84
N GLY A 223 10.34 -12.57 -18.89
CA GLY A 223 10.54 -11.83 -17.63
C GLY A 223 10.70 -10.32 -17.83
N LYS A 224 10.30 -9.78 -18.98
CA LYS A 224 10.43 -8.35 -19.33
C LYS A 224 9.15 -7.61 -19.02
N LEU A 225 8.73 -7.65 -17.76
CA LEU A 225 7.56 -6.88 -17.37
C LEU A 225 7.86 -5.38 -17.34
N PRO A 226 6.90 -4.55 -17.77
CA PRO A 226 7.03 -3.11 -17.72
C PRO A 226 7.13 -2.60 -16.28
N ASP A 227 7.92 -1.54 -16.09
CA ASP A 227 8.13 -0.91 -14.79
C ASP A 227 6.84 -0.17 -14.36
N PRO A 228 6.17 -0.60 -13.26
CA PRO A 228 4.89 -0.01 -12.85
C PRO A 228 4.94 1.49 -12.62
N ILE A 229 6.06 2.00 -12.13
CA ILE A 229 6.21 3.42 -11.78
C ILE A 229 6.46 4.23 -13.05
N LYS A 230 7.40 3.80 -13.89
CA LYS A 230 7.82 4.57 -15.08
C LYS A 230 6.80 4.50 -16.22
N GLU A 231 6.19 3.34 -16.44
CA GLU A 231 5.36 3.11 -17.63
C GLU A 231 3.88 3.41 -17.35
N TYR A 232 3.42 3.18 -16.11
CA TYR A 232 2.02 3.38 -15.73
C TYR A 232 1.79 4.51 -14.73
N GLY A 233 2.84 5.20 -14.28
CA GLY A 233 2.71 6.28 -13.30
C GLY A 233 2.17 5.82 -11.94
N CYS A 234 2.40 4.56 -11.58
CA CYS A 234 1.93 4.01 -10.30
C CYS A 234 2.73 4.60 -9.14
N ALA A 235 2.08 4.80 -7.99
CA ALA A 235 2.77 5.23 -6.78
C ALA A 235 3.79 4.15 -6.34
N PRO A 236 5.00 4.55 -5.88
CA PRO A 236 6.01 3.61 -5.42
C PRO A 236 5.51 2.70 -4.30
N TRP A 237 5.89 1.42 -4.37
CA TRP A 237 5.59 0.42 -3.35
C TRP A 237 6.77 -0.53 -3.16
N PRO A 238 7.86 -0.08 -2.51
CA PRO A 238 9.17 -0.74 -2.60
C PRO A 238 9.18 -2.21 -2.16
N MET A 239 8.45 -2.55 -1.10
CA MET A 239 8.39 -3.93 -0.59
C MET A 239 7.60 -4.86 -1.52
N VAL A 240 6.52 -4.37 -2.14
CA VAL A 240 5.75 -5.12 -3.14
C VAL A 240 6.55 -5.29 -4.43
N GLU A 241 7.25 -4.24 -4.87
CA GLU A 241 8.16 -4.32 -6.02
C GLU A 241 9.22 -5.41 -5.84
N LYS A 242 9.86 -5.43 -4.66
CA LYS A 242 10.84 -6.47 -4.32
C LYS A 242 10.19 -7.86 -4.31
N LEU A 243 9.02 -8.01 -3.69
CA LEU A 243 8.32 -9.29 -3.64
C LEU A 243 7.95 -9.81 -5.04
N ILE A 244 7.46 -8.94 -5.93
CA ILE A 244 7.17 -9.30 -7.32
C ILE A 244 8.45 -9.80 -8.01
N LYS A 245 9.56 -9.08 -7.89
CA LYS A 245 10.85 -9.48 -8.47
C LYS A 245 11.32 -10.86 -7.97
N GLU A 246 11.14 -11.15 -6.69
CA GLU A 246 11.47 -12.46 -6.10
C GLU A 246 10.55 -13.59 -6.61
N CYS A 247 9.24 -13.33 -6.72
CA CYS A 247 8.28 -14.31 -7.26
C CYS A 247 8.49 -14.62 -8.75
N LEU A 248 8.97 -13.64 -9.51
CA LEU A 248 9.14 -13.72 -10.97
C LEU A 248 10.54 -14.13 -11.42
N LYS A 249 11.35 -14.73 -10.54
CA LYS A 249 12.65 -15.30 -10.95
C LYS A 249 12.48 -16.42 -11.95
N GLU A 250 13.38 -16.47 -12.95
CA GLU A 250 13.38 -17.51 -13.99
C GLU A 250 13.54 -18.91 -13.37
N ASN A 251 14.49 -19.06 -12.44
CA ASN A 251 14.74 -20.32 -11.74
C ASN A 251 13.68 -20.59 -10.65
N PRO A 252 12.88 -21.66 -10.73
CA PRO A 252 11.84 -21.96 -9.75
C PRO A 252 12.37 -22.16 -8.32
N GLN A 253 13.62 -22.61 -8.16
CA GLN A 253 14.24 -22.88 -6.85
C GLN A 253 14.64 -21.60 -6.10
N GLU A 254 14.75 -20.48 -6.80
CA GLU A 254 15.09 -19.18 -6.19
C GLU A 254 13.85 -18.37 -5.79
N ARG A 255 12.67 -18.81 -6.22
CA ARG A 255 11.39 -18.18 -5.85
C ARG A 255 11.07 -18.49 -4.38
N PRO A 256 10.45 -17.55 -3.65
CA PRO A 256 9.98 -17.82 -2.30
C PRO A 256 8.90 -18.90 -2.31
N THR A 257 8.72 -19.60 -1.20
CA THR A 257 7.56 -20.47 -0.98
C THR A 257 6.30 -19.63 -0.76
N SER A 258 5.10 -20.19 -1.01
CA SER A 258 3.83 -19.50 -0.71
C SER A 258 3.70 -19.06 0.75
N ALA A 259 4.30 -19.80 1.68
CA ALA A 259 4.35 -19.45 3.09
C ALA A 259 5.17 -18.16 3.32
N GLN A 260 6.38 -18.10 2.75
CA GLN A 260 7.22 -16.90 2.82
C GLN A 260 6.56 -15.70 2.15
N VAL A 261 5.86 -15.90 1.03
CA VAL A 261 5.08 -14.84 0.36
C VAL A 261 4.01 -14.27 1.31
N PHE A 262 3.24 -15.14 1.98
CA PHE A 262 2.26 -14.71 2.97
C PHE A 262 2.92 -13.94 4.12
N ASP A 263 4.04 -14.44 4.67
CA ASP A 263 4.72 -13.80 5.80
C ASP A 263 5.22 -12.40 5.45
N VAL A 264 5.74 -12.21 4.23
CA VAL A 264 6.14 -10.87 3.74
C VAL A 264 4.94 -9.94 3.59
N LEU A 265 3.80 -10.44 3.08
CA LEU A 265 2.57 -9.66 2.94
C LEU A 265 1.92 -9.33 4.30
N ASN A 266 2.13 -10.17 5.31
CA ASN A 266 1.63 -10.00 6.65
C ASN A 266 2.52 -9.07 7.50
N SER A 267 2.88 -7.92 6.94
CA SER A 267 3.74 -6.90 7.56
C SER A 267 3.06 -5.53 7.50
N ALA A 268 3.07 -4.81 8.63
CA ALA A 268 2.60 -3.43 8.68
C ALA A 268 3.53 -2.50 7.88
N GLU A 269 4.83 -2.77 7.93
CA GLU A 269 5.87 -2.06 7.19
C GLU A 269 5.60 -2.12 5.68
N LEU A 270 5.15 -3.27 5.15
CA LEU A 270 4.81 -3.39 3.74
C LEU A 270 3.69 -2.43 3.31
N ILE A 271 2.71 -2.18 4.19
CA ILE A 271 1.61 -1.25 3.90
C ILE A 271 2.10 0.19 4.06
N CYS A 272 2.77 0.50 5.17
CA CYS A 272 3.10 1.86 5.59
C CYS A 272 4.34 2.46 4.90
N LEU A 273 5.29 1.64 4.44
CA LEU A 273 6.47 2.13 3.74
C LEU A 273 6.09 2.64 2.36
N MET A 274 5.96 3.96 2.24
CA MET A 274 5.58 4.59 0.98
C MET A 274 6.75 4.66 0.00
N ARG A 275 7.93 5.06 0.49
CA ARG A 275 9.12 5.31 -0.34
C ARG A 275 10.39 5.02 0.44
N HIS A 276 11.42 4.62 -0.27
CA HIS A 276 12.76 4.42 0.26
C HIS A 276 13.76 5.04 -0.72
N ILE A 277 14.51 6.03 -0.24
CA ILE A 277 15.41 6.84 -1.06
C ILE A 277 16.82 6.66 -0.52
N LEU A 278 17.73 6.26 -1.40
CA LEU A 278 19.14 6.11 -1.05
C LEU A 278 19.89 7.43 -1.25
N ILE A 279 20.53 7.91 -0.19
CA ILE A 279 21.43 9.08 -0.24
C ILE A 279 22.84 8.59 -0.61
N PRO A 280 23.66 9.38 -1.34
CA PRO A 280 25.02 8.98 -1.69
C PRO A 280 25.86 8.61 -0.45
N LYS A 281 26.63 7.52 -0.55
CA LYS A 281 27.36 6.90 0.59
C LYS A 281 28.36 7.81 1.31
N ASN A 282 28.82 8.88 0.67
CA ASN A 282 29.86 9.76 1.21
C ASN A 282 29.30 10.93 2.04
N ILE A 283 27.97 10.98 2.21
CA ILE A 283 27.28 12.12 2.79
C ILE A 283 26.65 11.69 4.12
N ILE A 284 27.01 12.41 5.18
CA ILE A 284 26.46 12.24 6.52
C ILE A 284 25.56 13.43 6.80
N VAL A 285 24.27 13.17 6.91
CA VAL A 285 23.24 14.16 7.22
C VAL A 285 23.07 14.23 8.73
N GLU A 286 23.26 15.41 9.30
CA GLU A 286 23.14 15.66 10.75
C GLU A 286 21.79 16.29 11.11
N CYS A 287 21.24 17.11 10.22
CA CYS A 287 19.96 17.79 10.44
C CYS A 287 19.16 17.90 9.14
N MET A 288 17.84 18.03 9.27
CA MET A 288 16.90 17.98 8.15
C MET A 288 15.71 18.91 8.37
N VAL A 289 15.25 19.55 7.30
CA VAL A 289 14.05 20.37 7.26
C VAL A 289 13.25 20.06 6.01
N ALA A 290 11.98 19.72 6.17
CA ALA A 290 11.04 19.55 5.06
C ALA A 290 10.33 20.89 4.78
N THR A 291 10.13 21.21 3.51
CA THR A 291 9.34 22.38 3.11
C THR A 291 7.83 22.13 3.28
N ASN A 292 7.08 23.18 3.57
CA ASN A 292 5.64 23.13 3.82
C ASN A 292 4.86 22.69 2.55
N PRO A 293 3.89 21.76 2.61
CA PRO A 293 3.20 21.19 1.44
C PRO A 293 2.48 22.15 0.48
N ASN A 294 2.36 23.43 0.82
CA ASN A 294 1.77 24.45 -0.06
C ASN A 294 2.73 24.94 -1.16
N SER A 295 4.02 24.59 -1.11
CA SER A 295 4.96 24.81 -2.22
C SER A 295 4.72 23.78 -3.33
N LYS A 296 4.92 24.17 -4.60
CA LYS A 296 4.72 23.30 -5.76
C LYS A 296 5.67 22.09 -5.81
N SER A 297 6.74 22.12 -5.01
CA SER A 297 7.72 21.05 -4.88
C SER A 297 7.81 20.59 -3.43
N ALA A 298 7.71 19.28 -3.21
CA ALA A 298 7.97 18.66 -1.92
C ALA A 298 9.49 18.47 -1.79
N THR A 299 10.16 19.40 -1.11
CA THR A 299 11.63 19.42 -1.03
C THR A 299 12.11 19.19 0.39
N LEU A 300 13.29 18.59 0.48
CA LEU A 300 13.94 18.25 1.72
C LEU A 300 15.33 18.87 1.74
N TRP A 301 15.59 19.67 2.76
CA TRP A 301 16.88 20.31 3.01
C TRP A 301 17.64 19.50 4.06
N LEU A 302 18.91 19.23 3.79
CA LEU A 302 19.76 18.34 4.57
C LEU A 302 21.07 19.06 4.91
N GLY A 303 21.35 19.27 6.19
CA GLY A 303 22.63 19.79 6.67
C GLY A 303 23.63 18.65 6.83
N CYS A 304 24.81 18.79 6.22
CA CYS A 304 25.81 17.73 6.19
C CYS A 304 27.03 18.08 7.05
N GLY A 305 27.57 17.07 7.75
CA GLY A 305 28.63 17.24 8.76
C GLY A 305 29.98 16.60 8.42
N ASN A 306 30.12 15.92 7.28
CA ASN A 306 31.32 15.13 7.00
C ASN A 306 32.55 15.98 6.58
N THR A 307 32.34 17.26 6.29
CA THR A 307 33.40 18.22 5.95
C THR A 307 33.57 19.22 7.10
N GLU A 308 34.78 19.79 7.29
CA GLU A 308 34.98 20.93 8.21
C GLU A 308 34.12 22.14 7.78
N LYS A 309 33.70 22.14 6.50
CA LYS A 309 32.81 23.10 5.88
C LYS A 309 31.33 22.75 6.11
N GLY A 310 30.49 23.77 6.05
CA GLY A 310 29.04 23.62 6.07
C GLY A 310 28.50 23.38 4.68
N GLN A 311 28.11 22.13 4.42
CA GLN A 311 27.47 21.73 3.17
C GLN A 311 25.97 21.60 3.38
N LEU A 312 25.20 22.28 2.52
CA LEU A 312 23.75 22.19 2.47
C LEU A 312 23.37 21.37 1.24
N SER A 313 22.57 20.33 1.45
CA SER A 313 22.10 19.47 0.38
C SER A 313 20.60 19.56 0.24
N PHE A 314 20.13 19.42 -0.99
CA PHE A 314 18.73 19.60 -1.36
C PHE A 314 18.26 18.37 -2.13
N PHE A 315 17.12 17.87 -1.71
CA PHE A 315 16.51 16.66 -2.27
C PHE A 315 15.09 16.96 -2.70
N ASP A 316 14.81 16.83 -4.00
CA ASP A 316 13.46 16.94 -4.55
C ASP A 316 12.76 15.57 -4.46
N LEU A 317 11.74 15.46 -3.61
CA LEU A 317 11.01 14.22 -3.46
C LEU A 317 10.22 13.86 -4.73
N ASN A 318 9.84 14.81 -5.58
CA ASN A 318 9.07 14.50 -6.79
C ASN A 318 9.93 13.84 -7.87
N THR A 319 11.16 14.34 -8.06
CA THR A 319 12.07 13.88 -9.13
C THR A 319 13.19 12.97 -8.64
N GLU A 320 13.33 12.80 -7.32
CA GLU A 320 14.46 12.12 -6.66
C GLU A 320 15.83 12.72 -7.02
N ARG A 321 15.84 13.99 -7.44
CA ARG A 321 17.08 14.71 -7.73
C ARG A 321 17.72 15.15 -6.43
N TYR A 322 19.01 14.86 -6.34
CA TYR A 322 19.88 15.27 -5.27
C TYR A 322 20.92 16.24 -5.80
N SER A 323 21.08 17.37 -5.13
CA SER A 323 22.20 18.27 -5.34
C SER A 323 22.66 18.87 -4.02
N TYR A 324 23.83 19.49 -4.02
CA TYR A 324 24.43 20.04 -2.82
C TYR A 324 25.27 21.27 -3.15
N GLU A 325 25.52 22.07 -2.13
CA GLU A 325 26.38 23.24 -2.19
C GLU A 325 27.12 23.46 -0.87
N GLU A 326 28.36 23.93 -0.96
CA GLU A 326 29.11 24.43 0.19
C GLU A 326 28.67 25.88 0.46
N VAL A 327 28.00 26.10 1.59
CA VAL A 327 27.39 27.40 1.91
C VAL A 327 28.13 28.18 3.00
N THR A 328 29.02 27.52 3.74
CA THR A 328 29.80 28.13 4.82
C THR A 328 31.07 27.33 5.11
N ASP A 329 32.08 27.99 5.68
CA ASP A 329 33.36 27.38 6.07
C ASP A 329 33.30 26.60 7.39
N SER A 330 32.14 26.63 8.07
CA SER A 330 31.91 25.91 9.32
C SER A 330 30.78 24.90 9.18
N ARG A 331 30.93 23.72 9.80
CA ARG A 331 29.88 22.69 9.88
C ARG A 331 28.49 23.25 10.26
N ILE A 332 27.45 22.80 9.55
CA ILE A 332 26.04 23.07 9.87
C ILE A 332 25.58 22.11 10.97
N LEU A 333 24.98 22.64 12.03
CA LEU A 333 24.49 21.86 13.18
C LEU A 333 22.96 21.74 13.21
N CYS A 334 22.26 22.78 12.76
CA CYS A 334 20.81 22.79 12.75
C CYS A 334 20.25 23.63 11.59
N LEU A 335 19.03 23.27 11.19
CA LEU A 335 18.26 23.95 10.14
C LEU A 335 16.89 24.33 10.69
N ALA A 336 16.34 25.46 10.25
CA ALA A 336 14.95 25.82 10.48
C ALA A 336 14.31 26.43 9.24
N LEU A 337 13.04 26.11 8.99
CA LEU A 337 12.23 26.74 7.95
C LEU A 337 11.51 27.95 8.52
N VAL A 338 11.74 29.12 7.93
CA VAL A 338 10.98 30.34 8.17
C VAL A 338 10.06 30.54 6.97
N HIS A 339 8.76 30.33 7.17
CA HIS A 339 7.76 30.60 6.14
C HIS A 339 7.09 31.95 6.39
N LEU A 340 7.13 32.83 5.40
CA LEU A 340 6.49 34.15 5.42
C LEU A 340 5.24 34.10 4.53
N PRO A 341 4.07 33.70 5.06
CA PRO A 341 2.87 33.48 4.24
C PRO A 341 2.33 34.75 3.58
N ALA A 342 2.61 35.93 4.15
CA ALA A 342 2.21 37.21 3.57
C ALA A 342 2.95 37.51 2.26
N GLU A 343 4.26 37.26 2.25
CA GLU A 343 5.14 37.50 1.10
C GLU A 343 5.22 36.28 0.16
N LYS A 344 4.66 35.13 0.58
CA LYS A 344 4.77 33.83 -0.09
C LYS A 344 6.22 33.38 -0.29
N GLU A 345 7.10 33.80 0.59
CA GLU A 345 8.51 33.40 0.59
C GLU A 345 8.79 32.41 1.72
N SER A 346 9.72 31.49 1.45
CA SER A 346 10.23 30.57 2.46
C SER A 346 11.74 30.70 2.52
N TRP A 347 12.29 30.69 3.72
CA TRP A 347 13.71 30.86 3.97
C TRP A 347 14.21 29.73 4.87
N ILE A 348 15.38 29.21 4.56
CA ILE A 348 16.08 28.19 5.33
C ILE A 348 17.16 28.90 6.16
N VAL A 349 17.07 28.77 7.47
CA VAL A 349 18.07 29.29 8.41
C VAL A 349 18.99 28.14 8.80
N CYS A 350 20.29 28.34 8.60
CA CYS A 350 21.35 27.40 8.92
C CYS A 350 22.15 27.94 10.10
N GLY A 351 22.18 27.18 11.20
CA GLY A 351 23.03 27.45 12.35
C GLY A 351 24.31 26.64 12.27
N THR A 352 25.47 27.30 12.40
CA THR A 352 26.78 26.67 12.28
C THR A 352 27.51 26.53 13.63
N GLN A 353 28.57 25.71 13.63
CA GLN A 353 29.50 25.58 14.75
C GLN A 353 30.26 26.88 15.07
N SER A 354 30.50 27.73 14.08
CA SER A 354 31.15 29.03 14.28
C SER A 354 30.25 30.10 14.92
N GLY A 355 28.95 29.83 15.09
CA GLY A 355 27.96 30.81 15.55
C GLY A 355 27.35 31.66 14.43
N ASP A 356 27.61 31.33 13.16
CA ASP A 356 27.06 32.06 12.03
C ASP A 356 25.63 31.58 11.71
N LEU A 357 24.73 32.53 11.45
CA LEU A 357 23.35 32.28 11.02
C LEU A 357 23.21 32.65 9.55
N LEU A 358 23.22 31.64 8.67
CA LEU A 358 23.01 31.85 7.25
C LEU A 358 21.54 31.65 6.90
N VAL A 359 20.96 32.56 6.12
CA VAL A 359 19.57 32.53 5.67
C VAL A 359 19.55 32.47 4.16
N ILE A 360 18.94 31.43 3.60
CA ILE A 360 18.88 31.16 2.16
C ILE A 360 17.41 31.11 1.74
N ASN A 361 17.04 31.80 0.67
CA ASN A 361 15.67 31.70 0.16
C ASN A 361 15.47 30.32 -0.48
N ALA A 362 14.37 29.64 -0.13
CA ALA A 362 14.08 28.29 -0.59
C ALA A 362 13.66 28.21 -2.07
N GLU A 363 13.21 29.32 -2.65
CA GLU A 363 12.80 29.42 -4.07
C GLU A 363 13.90 30.01 -4.96
N ASP A 364 14.82 30.80 -4.37
CA ASP A 364 15.90 31.47 -5.09
C ASP A 364 17.21 31.37 -4.28
N GLU A 365 18.01 30.34 -4.59
CA GLU A 365 19.27 30.06 -3.91
C GLU A 365 20.30 31.19 -4.01
N THR A 366 20.14 32.16 -4.93
CA THR A 366 21.04 33.31 -5.04
C THR A 366 20.82 34.33 -3.92
N LYS A 367 19.63 34.33 -3.30
CA LYS A 367 19.30 35.21 -2.17
C LYS A 367 19.81 34.60 -0.87
N ARG A 368 20.96 35.10 -0.42
CA ARG A 368 21.59 34.69 0.84
C ARG A 368 21.91 35.88 1.71
N HIS A 369 21.67 35.73 3.00
CA HIS A 369 21.99 36.73 4.02
C HIS A 369 22.61 36.05 5.22
N THR A 370 23.59 36.70 5.84
CA THR A 370 24.13 36.27 7.13
C THR A 370 23.59 37.21 8.20
N LEU A 371 22.94 36.65 9.23
CA LEU A 371 22.47 37.42 10.39
C LEU A 371 23.63 37.71 11.34
N GLU A 372 23.34 38.45 12.41
CA GLU A 372 24.29 38.70 13.47
C GLU A 372 24.86 37.40 14.04
N LYS A 373 26.19 37.33 14.10
CA LYS A 373 26.93 36.19 14.59
C LYS A 373 26.72 36.02 16.09
N MET A 374 26.39 34.82 16.52
CA MET A 374 26.26 34.47 17.92
C MET A 374 27.63 34.36 18.60
N THR A 375 27.67 34.51 19.93
CA THR A 375 28.92 34.43 20.70
C THR A 375 29.50 33.02 20.75
N ASP A 376 28.70 32.02 20.42
CA ASP A 376 29.06 30.59 20.45
C ASP A 376 28.29 29.84 19.34
N SER A 377 28.59 28.57 19.19
CA SER A 377 27.92 27.63 18.28
C SER A 377 26.40 27.62 18.44
N ILE A 378 25.70 27.45 17.32
CA ILE A 378 24.22 27.41 17.31
C ILE A 378 23.78 25.95 17.42
N THR A 379 23.32 25.58 18.61
CA THR A 379 22.98 24.19 18.94
C THR A 379 21.59 23.76 18.46
N CYS A 380 20.66 24.70 18.36
CA CYS A 380 19.29 24.42 17.90
C CYS A 380 18.63 25.67 17.34
N LEU A 381 17.72 25.47 16.39
CA LEU A 381 16.87 26.51 15.84
C LEU A 381 15.41 26.07 15.91
N TYR A 382 14.54 26.99 16.29
CA TYR A 382 13.11 26.80 16.27
C TYR A 382 12.46 28.05 15.69
N CYS A 383 11.73 27.89 14.59
CA CYS A 383 10.93 28.96 14.02
C CYS A 383 9.47 28.73 14.37
N ASN A 384 8.88 29.65 15.13
CA ASN A 384 7.45 29.69 15.35
C ASN A 384 6.80 30.54 14.25
N SER A 385 6.08 29.91 13.34
CA SER A 385 5.33 30.62 12.30
C SER A 385 4.05 31.18 12.91
N PHE A 386 4.16 32.36 13.55
CA PHE A 386 3.01 33.14 14.00
C PHE A 386 2.26 33.69 12.79
N ALA A 387 1.37 32.88 12.20
CA ALA A 387 0.36 33.38 11.30
C ALA A 387 -0.59 34.31 12.09
N LYS A 388 -0.39 35.63 11.96
CA LYS A 388 -1.28 36.70 12.45
C LYS A 388 -1.91 36.41 13.82
N GLN A 389 -1.16 36.67 14.90
CA GLN A 389 -1.81 37.27 16.06
C GLN A 389 -1.28 38.69 16.21
N ARG A 390 -2.20 39.65 16.29
CA ARG A 390 -1.92 40.97 16.86
C ARG A 390 -1.51 40.76 18.32
N PHE A 391 -0.25 40.43 18.54
CA PHE A 391 0.40 40.58 19.84
C PHE A 391 1.60 41.47 19.59
N SER A 392 1.39 42.78 19.74
CA SER A 392 2.47 43.70 20.01
C SER A 392 3.06 43.31 21.38
N TYR A 393 4.15 42.54 21.38
CA TYR A 393 4.99 42.31 22.54
C TYR A 393 5.77 43.60 22.89
N ALA A 394 5.05 44.68 23.15
CA ALA A 394 5.62 45.96 23.56
C ALA A 394 5.56 46.19 25.08
N ALA A 395 5.13 45.20 25.88
CA ALA A 395 4.92 45.42 27.31
C ALA A 395 5.16 44.20 28.22
N PHE A 396 6.18 43.37 27.96
CA PHE A 396 6.74 42.54 29.02
C PHE A 396 8.26 42.49 28.89
N SER A 397 8.91 43.56 29.33
CA SER A 397 10.36 43.64 29.55
C SER A 397 10.79 42.98 30.86
N ASP A 398 9.93 42.20 31.50
CA ASP A 398 10.29 41.53 32.75
C ASP A 398 11.02 40.24 32.44
N SER A 399 12.32 40.24 32.76
CA SER A 399 13.30 39.16 32.72
C SER A 399 12.96 37.92 33.59
N ASN A 400 11.68 37.78 33.95
CA ASN A 400 11.14 36.82 34.90
C ASN A 400 10.13 35.86 34.28
N ILE A 401 9.90 35.82 32.96
CA ILE A 401 9.04 34.80 32.34
C ILE A 401 9.89 33.59 31.95
N ILE A 402 9.52 32.40 32.44
CA ILE A 402 10.29 31.15 32.22
C ILE A 402 9.65 30.24 31.18
N ALA A 403 8.33 30.25 31.06
CA ALA A 403 7.61 29.42 30.09
C ALA A 403 6.25 30.04 29.75
N VAL A 404 5.83 29.88 28.49
CA VAL A 404 4.53 30.29 27.99
C VAL A 404 3.91 29.14 27.22
N ALA A 405 2.69 28.74 27.60
CA ALA A 405 1.92 27.71 26.91
C ALA A 405 0.60 28.30 26.40
N VAL A 406 0.18 27.90 25.19
CA VAL A 406 -0.91 28.54 24.45
C VAL A 406 -1.89 27.47 23.98
N ASP A 407 -3.11 27.44 24.55
CA ASP A 407 -4.15 26.47 24.17
C ASP A 407 -5.54 27.13 23.95
N THR A 408 -6.47 27.06 24.90
CA THR A 408 -7.70 27.88 24.90
C THR A 408 -7.47 29.22 25.62
N ALA A 409 -6.60 29.24 26.63
CA ALA A 409 -6.09 30.40 27.34
C ALA A 409 -4.57 30.54 27.18
N LEU A 410 -4.02 31.68 27.61
CA LEU A 410 -2.57 31.95 27.65
C LEU A 410 -2.06 31.67 29.06
N PHE A 411 -1.13 30.71 29.21
CA PHE A 411 -0.53 30.34 30.48
C PHE A 411 0.87 30.93 30.58
N ILE A 412 1.15 31.72 31.62
CA ILE A 412 2.43 32.38 31.86
C ILE A 412 3.01 31.89 33.18
N ALA A 413 4.18 31.26 33.12
CA ALA A 413 4.95 30.88 34.30
C ALA A 413 6.08 31.89 34.54
N LYS A 414 6.20 32.36 35.78
CA LYS A 414 7.23 33.33 36.19
C LYS A 414 8.33 32.66 37.03
N LYS A 415 9.57 33.11 36.85
CA LYS A 415 10.75 32.69 37.60
C LYS A 415 10.51 32.94 39.09
N ASN A 416 10.76 31.94 39.93
CA ASN A 416 10.56 31.97 41.38
C ASN A 416 9.10 32.19 41.85
N SER A 417 8.11 32.05 40.95
CA SER A 417 6.70 32.01 41.33
C SER A 417 6.20 30.57 41.24
N PRO A 418 5.53 30.03 42.27
CA PRO A 418 4.87 28.74 42.17
C PRO A 418 3.51 28.84 41.46
N VAL A 419 3.12 30.03 41.01
CA VAL A 419 1.81 30.30 40.39
C VAL A 419 1.97 30.49 38.89
N VAL A 420 1.08 29.85 38.12
CA VAL A 420 0.90 30.05 36.68
C VAL A 420 -0.29 30.97 36.45
N GLU A 421 -0.07 32.06 35.71
CA GLU A 421 -1.11 33.03 35.36
C GLU A 421 -1.84 32.57 34.10
N VAL A 422 -3.18 32.56 34.14
CA VAL A 422 -4.05 32.20 33.02
C VAL A 422 -4.74 33.45 32.52
N TRP A 423 -4.50 33.81 31.27
CA TRP A 423 -5.01 35.01 30.63
C TRP A 423 -6.00 34.65 29.50
N ASP A 424 -7.13 35.34 29.44
CA ASP A 424 -8.07 35.21 28.32
C ASP A 424 -7.46 35.87 27.08
N LYS A 425 -7.35 35.08 26.01
CA LYS A 425 -6.70 35.48 24.76
C LYS A 425 -7.43 36.61 24.02
N LYS A 426 -8.74 36.81 24.26
CA LYS A 426 -9.56 37.76 23.52
C LYS A 426 -9.70 39.10 24.23
N THR A 427 -9.70 39.08 25.55
CA THR A 427 -9.98 40.24 26.40
C THR A 427 -8.75 40.77 27.12
N GLU A 428 -7.63 40.05 27.05
CA GLU A 428 -6.35 40.40 27.69
C GLU A 428 -6.49 40.63 29.21
N LYS A 429 -7.45 39.93 29.83
CA LYS A 429 -7.65 39.95 31.28
C LYS A 429 -7.09 38.68 31.89
N LEU A 430 -6.43 38.84 33.04
CA LEU A 430 -6.09 37.73 33.92
C LEU A 430 -7.41 37.06 34.34
N CYS A 431 -7.58 35.81 33.96
CA CYS A 431 -8.72 35.00 34.31
C CYS A 431 -8.53 34.30 35.64
N GLU A 432 -7.37 33.67 35.80
CA GLU A 432 -7.13 32.73 36.88
C GLU A 432 -5.65 32.68 37.24
N LEU A 433 -5.38 32.34 38.50
CA LEU A 433 -4.05 32.10 39.02
C LEU A 433 -4.02 30.66 39.54
N ILE A 434 -3.25 29.81 38.89
CA ILE A 434 -3.11 28.39 39.27
C ILE A 434 -1.90 28.28 40.19
N ASP A 435 -2.13 28.01 41.48
CA ASP A 435 -1.05 27.71 42.41
C ASP A 435 -0.58 26.25 42.23
N CYS A 436 0.62 26.09 41.67
CA CYS A 436 1.19 24.78 41.39
C CYS A 436 1.75 24.07 42.63
N VAL A 437 1.88 24.74 43.80
CA VAL A 437 2.30 24.08 45.06
C VAL A 437 1.33 22.98 45.45
N HIS A 438 0.04 23.12 45.11
CA HIS A 438 -0.99 22.12 45.43
C HIS A 438 -0.87 20.82 44.63
N PHE A 439 -0.17 20.80 43.50
CA PHE A 439 0.05 19.60 42.69
C PHE A 439 1.33 18.82 43.06
N LEU A 440 2.16 19.39 43.94
CA LEU A 440 3.43 18.81 44.40
C LEU A 440 3.34 18.16 45.80
N LYS A 441 2.13 17.94 46.32
CA LYS A 441 1.88 17.21 47.58
C LYS A 441 1.52 15.75 47.36
#